data_AF-A0A821J9I1-F1
#
_entry.id   AF-A0A821J9I1-F1
#
_cell.length_a   1.000
_cell.length_b   1.000
_cell.length_c   1.000
_cell.angle_alpha   90.00
_cell.angle_beta   90.00
_cell.angle_gamma   90.00
#
_symmetry.space_group_name_H-M   'P 1'
#
loop_
_entity.id
_entity.type
_entity.pdbx_description
1 polymer ?
#
loop_
_entity_poly.entity_id
_entity_poly.type
_entity_poly.pdbx_seq_one_letter_code
_entity_poly.pdbx_strand_id
1 'polypeptide(L)'
;MHHNNVGQRYCAKCGKTGGLLICDGCQLTFCSRHAAVHRQELTYQLESIMQEHSVLQQNIERSSNEYFHLQKIDKWEKESIRKIKIAAETARADLRQLIDKPKRQLARISRDIAYDLNSSMKIDNFSENDLMRWIKKLNDLRLEIKSSYSIELIEDQRFPIYPITVT
;
A
#
# COMPACT_ATOMS: atom_id res chain seq x y z
N MET A 1 89.17 -0.80 -25.19
CA MET A 1 88.79 -2.04 -24.48
C MET A 1 88.23 -1.65 -23.12
N HIS A 2 86.90 -1.68 -22.95
CA HIS A 2 86.27 -1.70 -21.63
C HIS A 2 85.11 -2.69 -21.66
N HIS A 3 85.12 -3.56 -20.66
CA HIS A 3 84.42 -4.83 -20.59
C HIS A 3 82.92 -4.64 -20.35
N ASN A 4 82.10 -5.18 -21.25
CA ASN A 4 80.70 -5.52 -20.99
C ASN A 4 80.65 -6.60 -19.91
N ASN A 5 80.30 -6.24 -18.67
CA ASN A 5 79.91 -7.20 -17.65
C ASN A 5 78.39 -7.11 -17.47
N VAL A 6 77.65 -7.78 -18.37
CA VAL A 6 76.20 -7.94 -18.21
C VAL A 6 76.00 -8.91 -17.05
N GLY A 7 75.70 -8.37 -15.87
CA GLY A 7 75.41 -9.15 -14.67
C GLY A 7 74.41 -10.26 -14.99
N GLN A 8 74.80 -11.51 -14.73
CA GLN A 8 73.99 -12.68 -15.00
C GLN A 8 72.64 -12.53 -14.29
N ARG A 9 71.58 -12.27 -15.06
CA ARG A 9 70.22 -12.22 -14.54
C ARG A 9 69.66 -13.64 -14.49
N TYR A 10 69.21 -14.04 -13.31
CA TYR A 10 68.64 -15.36 -13.05
C TYR A 10 67.12 -15.28 -13.06
N CYS A 11 66.47 -16.34 -13.53
CA CYS A 11 65.02 -16.45 -13.42
C CYS A 11 64.61 -16.73 -11.98
N ALA A 12 63.74 -15.89 -11.41
CA ALA A 12 63.24 -16.02 -10.04
C ALA A 12 62.46 -17.32 -9.76
N LYS A 13 61.97 -18.02 -10.80
CA LYS A 13 61.23 -19.29 -10.66
C LYS A 13 62.08 -20.55 -10.77
N CYS A 14 63.11 -20.56 -11.61
CA CYS A 14 63.91 -21.78 -11.85
C CYS A 14 65.42 -21.64 -11.61
N GLY A 15 65.90 -20.44 -11.24
CA GLY A 15 67.30 -20.18 -10.90
C GLY A 15 68.28 -20.27 -12.07
N LYS A 16 67.83 -20.56 -13.30
CA LYS A 16 68.71 -20.66 -14.48
C LYS A 16 69.13 -19.29 -14.98
N THR A 17 70.35 -19.21 -15.52
CA THR A 17 70.87 -18.05 -16.25
C THR A 17 70.03 -17.81 -17.52
N GLY A 18 69.77 -16.54 -17.85
CA GLY A 18 68.89 -16.17 -18.97
C GLY A 18 67.56 -15.53 -18.55
N GLY A 19 67.55 -14.81 -17.42
CA GLY A 19 66.49 -13.88 -17.08
C GLY A 19 66.50 -12.71 -18.07
N LEU A 20 65.54 -12.68 -18.99
CA LEU A 20 65.46 -11.70 -20.08
C LEU A 20 64.43 -10.60 -19.80
N LEU A 21 63.40 -10.92 -19.01
CA LEU A 21 62.22 -10.07 -18.82
C LEU A 21 62.06 -9.75 -17.34
N ILE A 22 61.91 -8.46 -17.01
CA ILE A 22 61.60 -7.99 -15.67
C ILE A 22 60.12 -7.59 -15.65
N CYS A 23 59.37 -8.10 -14.69
CA CYS A 23 58.02 -7.62 -14.44
C CYS A 23 58.09 -6.39 -13.54
N ASP A 24 57.62 -5.24 -14.00
CA ASP A 24 57.64 -4.00 -13.23
C ASP A 24 56.72 -4.07 -11.98
N GLY A 25 55.63 -4.83 -12.05
CA GLY A 25 54.69 -4.96 -10.93
C GLY A 25 55.27 -5.69 -9.72
N CYS A 26 56.04 -6.78 -9.92
CA CYS A 26 56.62 -7.56 -8.83
C CYS A 26 58.15 -7.43 -8.71
N GLN A 27 58.78 -6.67 -9.61
CA GLN A 27 60.24 -6.46 -9.69
C GLN A 27 61.07 -7.75 -9.79
N LEU A 28 60.46 -8.85 -10.23
CA LEU A 28 61.13 -10.14 -10.45
C LEU A 28 61.57 -10.32 -11.90
N THR A 29 62.72 -10.98 -12.08
CA THR A 29 63.23 -11.34 -13.42
C THR A 29 62.84 -12.77 -13.78
N PHE A 30 62.40 -13.00 -15.02
CA PHE A 30 61.98 -14.30 -15.53
C PHE A 30 62.68 -14.64 -16.85
N CYS A 31 62.87 -15.95 -17.10
CA CYS A 31 63.14 -16.42 -18.46
C CYS A 31 61.84 -16.40 -19.28
N SER A 32 61.93 -16.45 -20.61
CA SER A 32 60.78 -16.29 -21.50
C SER A 32 59.60 -17.22 -21.16
N ARG A 33 59.89 -18.48 -20.79
CA ARG A 33 58.87 -19.44 -20.36
C ARG A 33 58.15 -19.02 -19.09
N HIS A 34 58.88 -18.65 -18.03
CA HIS A 34 58.27 -18.28 -16.76
C HIS A 34 57.64 -16.88 -16.79
N ALA A 35 58.06 -16.00 -17.70
CA ALA A 35 57.39 -14.74 -17.97
C ALA A 35 55.99 -14.97 -18.57
N ALA A 36 55.87 -15.91 -19.53
CA ALA A 36 54.58 -16.28 -20.10
C ALA A 36 53.64 -16.90 -19.05
N VAL A 37 54.16 -17.81 -18.22
CA VAL A 37 53.39 -18.40 -17.10
C VAL A 37 52.96 -17.33 -16.10
N HIS A 38 53.87 -16.40 -15.73
CA HIS A 38 53.52 -15.30 -14.82
C HIS A 38 52.44 -14.39 -15.40
N ARG A 39 52.49 -14.09 -16.70
CA ARG A 39 51.46 -13.28 -17.37
C ARG A 39 50.12 -14.01 -17.41
N GLN A 40 50.13 -15.31 -17.68
CA GLN A 40 48.92 -16.14 -17.67
C GLN A 40 48.26 -16.17 -16.29
N GLU A 41 49.06 -16.30 -15.23
CA GLU A 41 48.56 -16.24 -13.84
C GLU A 41 47.89 -14.89 -13.53
N LEU A 42 48.49 -13.78 -13.96
CA LEU A 42 47.88 -12.45 -13.82
C LEU A 42 46.56 -12.33 -14.60
N THR A 43 46.47 -12.94 -15.78
CA THR A 43 45.22 -12.99 -16.56
C THR A 43 44.13 -13.74 -15.79
N TYR A 44 44.44 -14.91 -15.22
CA TYR A 44 43.47 -15.65 -14.41
C TYR A 44 42.99 -14.88 -13.18
N GLN A 45 43.90 -14.18 -12.50
CA GLN A 45 43.54 -13.33 -11.36
C GLN A 45 42.63 -12.18 -11.78
N LEU A 46 42.91 -11.55 -12.92
CA LEU A 46 42.05 -10.48 -13.46
C LEU A 46 40.66 -11.01 -13.84
N GLU A 47 40.59 -12.17 -14.49
CA GLU A 47 39.31 -12.83 -14.82
C GLU A 47 38.48 -13.11 -13.56
N SER A 48 39.11 -13.59 -12.48
CA SER A 48 38.45 -13.78 -11.19
C SER A 48 37.90 -12.47 -10.62
N ILE A 49 38.69 -11.39 -10.64
CA ILE A 49 38.27 -10.07 -10.16
C ILE A 49 37.09 -9.54 -11.00
N MET A 50 37.14 -9.71 -12.33
CA MET A 50 36.05 -9.30 -13.21
C MET A 50 34.76 -10.08 -12.96
N GLN A 51 34.88 -11.37 -12.64
CA GLN A 51 33.74 -12.22 -12.28
C GLN A 51 33.13 -11.77 -10.94
N GLU A 52 33.97 -11.55 -9.91
CA GLU A 52 33.51 -11.04 -8.60
C GLU A 52 32.82 -9.69 -8.73
N HIS A 53 33.39 -8.76 -9.50
CA HIS A 53 32.77 -7.47 -9.77
C HIS A 53 31.40 -7.62 -10.44
N SER A 54 31.27 -8.51 -11.44
CA SER A 54 30.00 -8.75 -12.13
C SER A 54 28.93 -9.29 -11.18
N VAL A 55 29.31 -10.20 -10.27
CA VAL A 55 28.41 -10.73 -9.22
C VAL A 55 28.02 -9.62 -8.25
N LEU A 56 28.97 -8.78 -7.81
CA LEU A 56 28.68 -7.64 -6.93
C LEU A 56 27.74 -6.64 -7.59
N GLN A 57 27.94 -6.31 -8.86
CA GLN A 57 27.07 -5.41 -9.60
C GLN A 57 25.65 -5.97 -9.73
N GLN A 58 25.51 -7.25 -10.06
CA GLN A 58 24.21 -7.93 -10.09
C GLN A 58 23.54 -7.94 -8.71
N ASN A 59 24.32 -8.11 -7.63
CA ASN A 59 23.79 -8.07 -6.27
C ASN A 59 23.35 -6.66 -5.87
N ILE A 60 24.08 -5.62 -6.27
CA ILE A 60 23.69 -4.21 -6.05
C ILE A 60 22.34 -3.93 -6.74
N GLU A 61 22.19 -4.33 -8.01
CA GLU A 61 20.93 -4.20 -8.76
C GLU A 61 19.77 -4.98 -8.12
N ARG A 62 20.04 -6.18 -7.60
CA ARG A 62 19.04 -7.00 -6.89
C ARG A 62 18.74 -6.53 -5.47
N SER A 63 19.67 -5.84 -4.81
CA SER A 63 19.58 -5.39 -3.42
C SER A 63 18.67 -4.18 -3.22
N SER A 64 17.84 -3.85 -4.22
CA SER A 64 16.81 -2.81 -4.18
C SER A 64 15.79 -3.05 -3.05
N ASN A 65 16.21 -2.74 -1.83
CA ASN A 65 15.37 -2.53 -0.66
C ASN A 65 14.34 -1.42 -0.95
N GLU A 66 14.65 -0.50 -1.88
CA GLU A 66 13.74 0.50 -2.40
C GLU A 66 12.46 -0.13 -2.97
N TYR A 67 12.57 -1.17 -3.81
CA TYR A 67 11.41 -1.89 -4.35
C TYR A 67 10.59 -2.62 -3.27
N PHE A 68 11.20 -3.06 -2.17
CA PHE A 68 10.49 -3.65 -1.03
C PHE A 68 9.73 -2.60 -0.21
N HIS A 69 10.35 -1.45 0.07
CA HIS A 69 9.70 -0.35 0.78
C HIS A 69 8.59 0.30 -0.05
N LEU A 70 8.81 0.49 -1.36
CA LEU A 70 7.78 0.97 -2.29
C LEU A 70 6.58 0.01 -2.34
N GLN A 71 6.81 -1.30 -2.45
CA GLN A 71 5.71 -2.29 -2.37
C GLN A 71 4.94 -2.23 -1.05
N LYS A 72 5.62 -1.96 0.07
CA LYS A 72 4.95 -1.77 1.37
C LYS A 72 4.09 -0.51 1.39
N ILE A 73 4.59 0.59 0.80
CA ILE A 73 3.82 1.83 0.66
C ILE A 73 2.60 1.60 -0.23
N ASP A 74 2.77 0.97 -1.39
CA ASP A 74 1.67 0.63 -2.30
C ASP A 74 0.61 -0.24 -1.61
N LYS A 75 1.05 -1.22 -0.82
CA LYS A 75 0.15 -2.09 -0.05
C LYS A 75 -0.60 -1.27 1.00
N TRP A 76 0.10 -0.45 1.77
CA TRP A 76 -0.49 0.41 2.79
C TRP A 76 -1.50 1.39 2.19
N GLU A 77 -1.19 2.00 1.04
CA GLU A 77 -2.11 2.90 0.33
C GLU A 77 -3.38 2.17 -0.10
N LYS A 78 -3.25 1.02 -0.77
CA LYS A 78 -4.40 0.21 -1.21
C LYS A 78 -5.27 -0.24 -0.05
N GLU A 79 -4.66 -0.69 1.04
CA GLU A 79 -5.38 -1.10 2.25
C GLU A 79 -6.09 0.08 2.93
N SER A 80 -5.45 1.25 2.98
CA SER A 80 -6.02 2.47 3.57
C SER A 80 -7.22 2.98 2.77
N ILE A 81 -7.10 3.05 1.44
CA ILE A 81 -8.21 3.41 0.54
C ILE A 81 -9.37 2.42 0.72
N ARG A 82 -9.09 1.12 0.80
CA ARG A 82 -10.13 0.10 1.02
C ARG A 82 -10.86 0.32 2.35
N LYS A 83 -10.12 0.57 3.44
CA LYS A 83 -10.72 0.83 4.76
C LYS A 83 -11.61 2.07 4.75
N ILE A 84 -11.14 3.16 4.14
CA ILE A 84 -11.92 4.40 4.01
C ILE A 84 -13.21 4.15 3.21
N LYS A 85 -13.14 3.42 2.10
CA LYS A 85 -14.32 3.07 1.30
C LYS A 85 -15.34 2.26 2.09
N ILE A 86 -14.88 1.24 2.82
CA ILE A 86 -15.76 0.42 3.69
C ILE A 86 -16.42 1.29 4.75
N ALA A 87 -15.65 2.12 5.46
CA ALA A 87 -16.20 3.01 6.49
C ALA A 87 -17.25 3.97 5.91
N ALA A 88 -16.98 4.56 4.75
CA ALA A 88 -17.93 5.44 4.06
C ALA A 88 -19.19 4.70 3.58
N GLU A 89 -19.07 3.45 3.12
CA GLU A 89 -20.22 2.62 2.74
C GLU A 89 -21.08 2.25 3.95
N THR A 90 -20.46 1.87 5.07
CA THR A 90 -21.17 1.62 6.34
C THR A 90 -21.90 2.86 6.81
N ALA A 91 -21.24 4.02 6.86
CA ALA A 91 -21.88 5.28 7.26
C ALA A 91 -23.09 5.64 6.37
N ARG A 92 -22.98 5.44 5.05
CA ARG A 92 -24.11 5.64 4.12
C ARG A 92 -25.24 4.64 4.39
N ALA A 93 -24.92 3.38 4.68
CA ALA A 93 -25.93 2.36 4.97
C ALA A 93 -26.66 2.69 6.28
N ASP A 94 -25.94 3.09 7.31
CA ASP A 94 -26.50 3.48 8.61
C ASP A 94 -27.41 4.70 8.46
N LEU A 95 -26.95 5.73 7.74
CA LEU A 95 -27.76 6.91 7.44
C LEU A 95 -29.06 6.56 6.70
N ARG A 96 -28.98 5.68 5.69
CA ARG A 96 -30.19 5.20 4.98
C ARG A 96 -31.15 4.49 5.93
N GLN A 97 -30.65 3.64 6.84
CA GLN A 97 -31.51 2.97 7.81
C GLN A 97 -32.19 3.96 8.76
N LEU A 98 -31.45 4.97 9.23
CA LEU A 98 -31.97 6.03 10.10
C LEU A 98 -33.06 6.86 9.41
N ILE A 99 -32.97 7.07 8.09
CA ILE A 99 -33.99 7.78 7.31
C ILE A 99 -35.19 6.88 6.96
N ASP A 100 -34.92 5.64 6.52
CA ASP A 100 -35.96 4.75 5.99
C ASP A 100 -36.86 4.16 7.09
N LYS A 101 -36.34 3.98 8.30
CA LYS A 101 -37.12 3.40 9.40
C LYS A 101 -38.27 4.34 9.85
N PRO A 102 -38.02 5.62 10.22
CA PRO A 102 -39.09 6.57 10.52
C PRO A 102 -40.04 6.75 9.33
N LYS A 103 -39.51 6.88 8.11
CA LYS A 103 -40.32 7.03 6.90
C LYS A 103 -41.32 5.88 6.71
N ARG A 104 -40.88 4.63 6.89
CA ARG A 104 -41.75 3.45 6.80
C ARG A 104 -42.80 3.42 7.92
N GLN A 105 -42.43 3.82 9.13
CA GLN A 105 -43.35 3.91 10.26
C GLN A 105 -44.45 4.96 10.00
N LEU A 106 -44.07 6.17 9.58
CA LEU A 106 -45.00 7.25 9.22
C LEU A 106 -45.95 6.81 8.10
N ALA A 107 -45.43 6.16 7.06
CA ALA A 107 -46.23 5.63 5.97
C ALA A 107 -47.21 4.52 6.40
N ARG A 108 -46.88 3.76 7.44
CA ARG A 108 -47.80 2.76 8.02
C ARG A 108 -48.93 3.45 8.79
N ILE A 109 -48.58 4.34 9.72
CA ILE A 109 -49.55 5.09 10.52
C ILE A 109 -50.53 5.86 9.62
N SER A 110 -50.03 6.51 8.57
CA SER A 110 -50.87 7.21 7.59
C SER A 110 -51.85 6.28 6.87
N ARG A 111 -51.41 5.08 6.46
CA ARG A 111 -52.29 4.08 5.84
C ARG A 111 -53.34 3.55 6.81
N ASP A 112 -52.96 3.29 8.06
CA ASP A 112 -53.87 2.81 9.08
C ASP A 112 -54.98 3.84 9.36
N ILE A 113 -54.63 5.13 9.46
CA ILE A 113 -55.62 6.21 9.59
C ILE A 113 -56.54 6.27 8.36
N ALA A 114 -55.99 6.18 7.15
CA ALA A 114 -56.79 6.20 5.93
C ALA A 114 -57.74 5.00 5.81
N TYR A 115 -57.31 3.83 6.27
CA TYR A 115 -58.14 2.64 6.33
C TYR A 115 -59.28 2.81 7.34
N ASP A 116 -58.97 3.23 8.56
CA ASP A 116 -59.96 3.47 9.62
C ASP A 116 -61.04 4.46 9.13
N LEU A 117 -60.63 5.61 8.60
CA LEU A 117 -61.54 6.65 8.10
C LEU A 117 -62.45 6.14 6.98
N ASN A 118 -61.88 5.49 5.96
CA ASN A 118 -62.66 4.94 4.85
C ASN A 118 -63.61 3.82 5.29
N SER A 119 -63.19 3.00 6.25
CA SER A 119 -64.01 1.91 6.76
C SER A 119 -65.22 2.45 7.51
N SER A 120 -65.00 3.34 8.49
CA SER A 120 -66.06 3.99 9.26
C SER A 120 -67.03 4.81 8.39
N MET A 121 -66.53 5.50 7.36
CA MET A 121 -67.36 6.25 6.44
C MET A 121 -68.27 5.34 5.60
N LYS A 122 -67.78 4.17 5.17
CA LYS A 122 -68.58 3.22 4.37
C LYS A 122 -69.71 2.57 5.16
N ILE A 123 -69.48 2.31 6.44
CA ILE A 123 -70.45 1.64 7.31
C ILE A 123 -71.26 2.63 8.17
N ASP A 124 -71.06 3.94 7.95
CA ASP A 124 -71.66 5.05 8.70
C ASP A 124 -71.58 4.87 10.23
N ASN A 125 -70.46 4.33 10.70
CA ASN A 125 -70.24 3.98 12.10
C ASN A 125 -69.06 4.78 12.66
N PHE A 126 -69.37 5.96 13.19
CA PHE A 126 -68.42 6.80 13.90
C PHE A 126 -69.15 7.65 14.96
N SER A 127 -68.42 7.97 16.03
CA SER A 127 -68.86 8.84 17.12
C SER A 127 -67.95 10.06 17.24
N GLU A 128 -68.33 11.05 18.05
CA GLU A 128 -67.47 12.20 18.38
C GLU A 128 -66.12 11.75 18.96
N ASN A 129 -66.12 10.65 19.73
CA ASN A 129 -64.90 10.08 20.29
C ASN A 129 -63.95 9.55 19.19
N ASP A 130 -64.49 8.96 18.13
CA ASP A 130 -63.70 8.49 16.98
C ASP A 130 -63.10 9.66 16.21
N LEU A 131 -63.90 10.71 15.99
CA LEU A 131 -63.44 11.95 15.36
C LEU A 131 -62.31 12.62 16.16
N MET A 132 -62.47 12.76 17.48
CA MET A 132 -61.42 13.30 18.35
C MET A 132 -60.15 12.43 18.32
N ARG A 133 -60.30 11.10 18.33
CA ARG A 133 -59.17 10.17 18.25
C ARG A 133 -58.40 10.33 16.94
N TRP A 134 -59.07 10.44 15.79
CA TRP A 134 -58.39 10.62 14.50
C TRP A 134 -57.74 12.00 14.37
N ILE A 135 -58.39 13.06 14.84
CA ILE A 135 -57.78 14.40 14.90
C ILE A 135 -56.49 14.37 15.71
N LYS A 136 -56.50 13.71 16.88
CA LYS A 136 -55.30 13.54 17.70
C LYS A 136 -54.21 12.79 16.95
N LYS A 137 -54.52 11.62 16.37
CA LYS A 137 -53.56 10.83 15.57
C LYS A 137 -52.95 11.62 14.41
N LEU A 138 -53.75 12.45 13.73
CA LEU A 138 -53.28 13.31 12.63
C LEU A 138 -52.35 14.42 13.13
N ASN A 139 -52.61 14.99 14.30
CA ASN A 139 -51.74 16.00 14.91
C ASN A 139 -50.42 15.39 15.39
N ASP A 140 -50.47 14.21 16.02
CA ASP A 140 -49.27 13.48 16.44
C ASP A 140 -48.39 13.14 15.23
N LEU A 141 -48.99 12.65 14.13
CA LEU A 141 -48.28 12.38 12.88
C LEU A 141 -47.63 13.64 12.28
N ARG A 142 -48.31 14.79 12.34
CA ARG A 142 -47.74 16.08 11.89
C ARG A 142 -46.54 16.51 12.71
N LEU A 143 -46.52 16.23 14.01
CA LEU A 143 -45.39 16.54 14.89
C LEU A 143 -44.21 15.61 14.60
N GLU A 144 -44.44 14.31 14.44
CA GLU A 144 -43.38 13.34 14.12
C GLU A 144 -42.73 13.62 12.76
N ILE A 145 -43.51 14.06 11.76
CA ILE A 145 -42.95 14.49 10.47
C ILE A 145 -42.00 15.67 10.66
N LYS A 146 -42.32 16.64 11.52
CA LYS A 146 -41.46 17.82 11.74
C LYS A 146 -40.18 17.47 12.51
N SER A 147 -40.21 16.51 13.43
CA SER A 147 -39.04 16.12 14.22
C SER A 147 -38.10 15.16 13.49
N SER A 148 -38.59 14.37 12.53
CA SER A 148 -37.81 13.30 11.87
C SER A 148 -36.68 13.78 10.92
N TYR A 149 -36.43 15.09 10.80
CA TYR A 149 -35.47 15.65 9.82
C TYR A 149 -34.19 16.25 10.43
N SER A 150 -33.93 16.15 11.73
CA SER A 150 -32.68 16.64 12.32
C SER A 150 -31.59 15.58 12.29
N ILE A 151 -30.91 15.44 11.15
CA ILE A 151 -29.65 14.66 11.06
C ILE A 151 -28.53 15.65 10.73
N GLU A 152 -27.56 15.74 11.63
CA GLU A 152 -26.37 16.57 11.45
C GLU A 152 -25.14 15.68 11.21
N LEU A 153 -24.35 16.05 10.21
CA LEU A 153 -23.02 15.48 9.99
C LEU A 153 -22.03 16.28 10.82
N ILE A 154 -21.52 15.67 11.89
CA ILE A 154 -20.49 16.29 12.73
C ILE A 154 -19.11 15.90 12.17
N GLU A 155 -18.34 16.90 11.78
CA GLU A 155 -16.97 16.73 11.31
C GLU A 155 -16.01 16.58 12.50
N ASP A 156 -15.50 15.36 12.70
CA ASP A 156 -14.41 15.13 13.66
C ASP A 156 -13.07 15.38 12.97
N GLN A 157 -12.44 16.51 13.27
CA GLN A 157 -11.14 16.90 12.72
C GLN A 157 -9.97 15.99 13.17
N ARG A 158 -10.19 15.08 14.13
CA ARG A 158 -9.14 14.20 14.68
C ARG A 158 -9.06 12.85 13.98
N PHE A 159 -10.10 12.44 13.26
CA PHE A 159 -10.13 11.17 12.55
C PHE A 159 -10.66 11.38 11.13
N PRO A 160 -10.05 10.79 10.09
CA PRO A 160 -10.58 10.86 8.72
C PRO A 160 -11.89 10.05 8.52
N ILE A 161 -12.55 9.65 9.61
CA ILE A 161 -13.76 8.83 9.61
C ILE A 161 -14.77 9.50 10.54
N TYR A 162 -15.86 9.97 9.94
CA TYR A 162 -16.94 10.71 10.59
C TYR A 162 -17.87 9.76 11.37
N PRO A 163 -17.94 9.82 12.71
CA PRO A 163 -18.96 9.10 13.46
C PRO A 163 -20.32 9.79 13.29
N ILE A 164 -21.35 9.03 12.93
CA ILE A 164 -22.73 9.52 12.89
C ILE A 164 -23.35 9.33 14.27
N THR A 165 -23.88 10.40 14.88
CA THR A 165 -24.65 10.35 16.12
C THR A 165 -26.06 10.86 15.89
N VAL A 166 -27.04 10.25 16.59
CA VAL A 166 -28.45 10.66 16.57
C VAL A 166 -28.75 11.37 17.88
N THR A 167 -29.23 12.60 17.84
CA THR A 167 -29.79 13.33 18.99
C THR A 167 -31.30 13.35 18.94
#